data_AF-A0A0L7KWY5-F1
#
_entry.id   AF-A0A0L7KWY5-F1
#
_cell.length_a   1.000
_cell.length_b   1.000
_cell.length_c   1.000
_cell.angle_alpha   90.00
_cell.angle_beta   90.00
_cell.angle_gamma   90.00
#
_symmetry.space_group_name_H-M   'P 1'
#
loop_
_entity.id
_entity.type
_entity.pdbx_description
1 polymer ?
#
loop_
_entity_poly.entity_id
_entity_poly.type
_entity_poly.pdbx_seq_one_letter_code
_entity_poly.pdbx_strand_id
1 'polypeptide(L)' 'FHDNDTVTYQHNKILRFVPELSVDKNLKLVVPNIPLLTVTSFSPNLAGWLFNILVSGLAATYKERAKPFVHITAEELVF' A
#
# COMPACT_ATOMS: atom_id res chain seq x y z
N PHE A 1 -33.82 -9.07 3.85
CA PHE A 1 -34.49 -9.28 5.14
C PHE A 1 -34.53 -10.77 5.36
N HIS A 2 -34.11 -11.21 6.53
CA HIS A 2 -34.06 -12.61 6.92
C HIS A 2 -35.21 -12.90 7.89
N ASP A 3 -35.62 -14.15 8.00
CA ASP A 3 -36.76 -14.58 8.85
C ASP A 3 -36.51 -14.50 10.37
N ASN A 4 -35.39 -13.89 10.78
CA ASN A 4 -35.00 -13.62 12.16
C ASN A 4 -34.94 -12.11 12.48
N ASP A 5 -35.69 -11.30 11.72
CA ASP A 5 -35.73 -9.84 11.83
C ASP A 5 -34.39 -9.13 11.58
N THR A 6 -33.45 -9.77 10.88
CA THR A 6 -32.17 -9.15 10.51
C THR A 6 -32.09 -8.79 9.02
N VAL A 7 -31.20 -7.85 8.70
CA VAL A 7 -30.86 -7.46 7.33
C VAL A 7 -29.36 -7.55 7.13
N THR A 8 -28.94 -8.29 6.12
CA THR A 8 -27.58 -8.18 5.57
C THR A 8 -27.62 -7.25 4.38
N TYR A 9 -26.70 -6.30 4.38
CA TYR A 9 -26.47 -5.40 3.26
C TYR A 9 -24.97 -5.15 3.09
N GLN A 10 -24.51 -5.05 1.85
CA GLN A 10 -23.15 -4.66 1.53
C GLN A 10 -23.16 -3.23 0.98
N HIS A 11 -22.59 -2.31 1.74
CA HIS A 11 -22.47 -0.93 1.31
C HIS A 11 -21.37 -0.80 0.26
N ASN A 12 -21.74 -0.30 -0.93
CA ASN A 12 -20.79 0.00 -1.97
C ASN A 12 -20.16 1.38 -1.72
N LYS A 13 -18.88 1.40 -1.33
CA LYS A 13 -18.12 2.64 -1.12
C LYS A 13 -17.51 3.08 -2.45
N ILE A 14 -17.95 4.24 -2.94
CA ILE A 14 -17.41 4.87 -4.15
C ILE A 14 -16.70 6.15 -3.73
N LEU A 15 -15.40 6.24 -4.00
CA LEU A 15 -14.60 7.42 -3.74
C LEU A 15 -14.46 8.22 -5.04
N ARG A 16 -14.78 9.51 -5.01
CA ARG A 16 -14.64 10.43 -6.16
C ARG A 16 -13.79 11.61 -5.76
N PHE A 17 -12.77 11.91 -6.56
CA PHE A 17 -11.94 13.10 -6.36
C PHE A 17 -12.75 14.37 -6.66
N VAL A 18 -12.69 15.36 -5.77
CA VAL A 18 -13.38 16.66 -5.89
C VAL A 18 -12.31 17.76 -5.91
N PRO A 19 -11.89 18.25 -7.08
CA PRO A 19 -10.80 19.23 -7.21
C PRO A 19 -11.02 20.51 -6.43
N GLU A 20 -12.27 20.99 -6.34
CA GLU A 20 -12.64 22.26 -5.73
C GLU A 20 -12.50 22.24 -4.20
N LEU A 21 -12.50 21.04 -3.60
CA LEU A 21 -12.31 20.81 -2.17
C LEU A 21 -10.93 20.23 -1.85
N SER A 22 -10.03 20.19 -2.83
CA SER A 22 -8.71 19.58 -2.73
C SER A 22 -7.60 20.58 -3.03
N VAL A 23 -6.40 20.34 -2.51
CA VAL A 23 -5.25 21.23 -2.72
C VAL A 23 -4.69 21.08 -4.15
N ASP A 24 -4.16 19.90 -4.46
CA ASP A 24 -3.63 19.57 -5.79
C ASP A 24 -3.58 18.05 -5.93
N LYS A 25 -3.96 17.54 -7.11
CA LYS A 25 -3.92 16.12 -7.44
C LYS A 25 -2.49 15.63 -7.69
N ASN A 26 -1.65 16.49 -8.28
CA ASN A 26 -0.30 16.11 -8.72
C ASN A 26 0.76 16.32 -7.64
N LEU A 27 0.35 16.73 -6.44
CA LEU A 27 1.24 16.92 -5.31
C LEU A 27 1.95 15.60 -4.97
N LYS A 28 3.29 15.64 -5.02
CA LYS A 28 4.11 14.51 -4.59
C LYS A 28 4.30 14.52 -3.08
N LEU A 29 4.04 13.38 -2.47
CA LEU A 29 4.21 13.10 -1.06
C LEU A 29 5.47 12.24 -0.85
N VAL A 30 6.21 12.53 0.21
CA VAL A 30 7.29 11.66 0.68
C VAL A 30 6.71 10.69 1.69
N VAL A 31 6.69 9.40 1.33
CA VAL A 31 6.06 8.37 2.15
C VAL A 31 7.02 7.20 2.37
N PRO A 32 6.88 6.46 3.48
CA PRO A 32 7.60 5.22 3.64
C PRO A 32 7.23 4.23 2.53
N ASN A 33 8.20 3.43 2.10
CA ASN A 33 7.97 2.36 1.14
C ASN A 33 7.21 1.20 1.83
N ILE A 34 5.89 1.32 1.90
CA ILE A 34 5.02 0.38 2.60
C ILE A 34 5.24 -1.06 2.10
N PRO A 35 5.27 -1.35 0.78
CA PRO A 35 5.53 -2.71 0.30
C PRO A 35 6.85 -3.30 0.82
N LEU A 36 7.94 -2.52 0.78
CA LEU A 36 9.23 -2.95 1.30
C LEU A 36 9.16 -3.21 2.81
N LEU A 37 8.54 -2.30 3.57
CA LEU A 37 8.35 -2.47 5.01
C LEU A 37 7.54 -3.72 5.33
N THR A 38 6.44 -3.97 4.62
CA THR A 38 5.61 -5.17 4.80
C THR A 38 6.43 -6.43 4.56
N VAL A 39 7.21 -6.51 3.48
CA VAL A 39 8.07 -7.67 3.23
C VAL A 39 9.10 -7.84 4.34
N THR A 40 9.76 -6.75 4.77
CA THR A 40 10.75 -6.82 5.86
C THR A 40 10.13 -7.18 7.21
N SER A 41 8.85 -6.87 7.45
CA SER A 41 8.15 -7.21 8.69
C SER A 41 7.94 -8.71 8.87
N PHE A 42 7.96 -9.49 7.78
CA PHE A 42 7.90 -10.96 7.84
C PHE A 42 9.24 -11.61 8.19
N SER A 43 10.34 -10.85 8.24
CA SER A 43 11.68 -11.38 8.52
C SER A 43 11.80 -12.24 9.79
N PRO A 44 11.12 -11.95 10.92
CA PRO A 44 11.25 -12.78 12.12
C PRO A 44 10.60 -14.17 11.97
N ASN A 45 9.66 -14.30 11.03
CA ASN A 45 8.86 -15.51 10.82
C ASN A 45 9.31 -16.31 9.59
N LEU A 46 10.31 -15.83 8.85
CA LEU A 46 10.90 -16.53 7.72
C LEU A 46 12.26 -17.12 8.11
N ALA A 47 12.58 -18.31 7.58
CA ALA A 47 13.95 -18.81 7.64
C ALA A 47 14.89 -17.79 6.97
N GLY A 48 15.95 -17.37 7.65
CA GLY A 48 16.81 -16.24 7.22
C GLY A 48 17.35 -16.36 5.79
N TRP A 49 17.58 -17.59 5.29
CA TRP A 49 18.02 -17.82 3.91
C TRP A 49 16.94 -17.46 2.87
N LEU A 50 15.67 -17.78 3.12
CA LEU A 50 14.54 -17.42 2.25
C LEU A 50 14.31 -15.90 2.26
N PHE A 51 14.42 -15.29 3.44
CA PHE A 51 14.31 -13.84 3.58
C PHE A 51 15.41 -13.13 2.79
N ASN A 52 16.66 -13.58 2.88
CA ASN A 52 17.78 -13.02 2.14
C ASN A 52 17.62 -13.16 0.62
N ILE A 53 17.09 -14.28 0.12
CA ILE A 53 16.79 -14.45 -1.32
C ILE A 53 15.70 -13.46 -1.76
N LEU A 54 14.61 -13.35 -1.00
CA LEU A 54 13.51 -12.42 -1.29
C LEU A 54 13.97 -10.97 -1.32
N VAL A 55 14.68 -10.53 -0.28
CA VAL A 55 15.16 -9.15 -0.17
C VAL A 55 16.21 -8.85 -1.24
N SER A 56 17.13 -9.78 -1.52
CA SER A 56 18.15 -9.60 -2.56
C SER A 56 17.53 -9.54 -3.95
N GLY A 57 16.54 -10.39 -4.24
CA GLY A 57 15.78 -10.34 -5.49
C GLY A 57 15.04 -9.03 -5.65
N LEU A 58 14.33 -8.57 -4.60
CA LEU A 58 13.67 -7.27 -4.60
C LEU A 58 14.66 -6.11 -4.78
N ALA A 59 15.80 -6.13 -4.08
CA ALA A 59 16.83 -5.10 -4.21
C ALA A 59 17.46 -5.07 -5.61
N ALA A 60 17.64 -6.22 -6.26
CA ALA A 60 18.17 -6.31 -7.62
C ALA A 60 17.16 -5.81 -8.67
N THR A 61 15.89 -6.22 -8.58
CA THR A 61 14.84 -5.83 -9.52
C THR A 61 14.36 -4.38 -9.31
N TYR A 62 14.39 -3.89 -8.08
CA TYR A 62 13.86 -2.58 -7.70
C TYR A 62 14.92 -1.65 -7.15
N LYS A 63 16.17 -1.73 -7.60
CA LYS A 63 17.31 -0.97 -7.05
C LYS A 63 17.05 0.54 -6.87
N GLU A 64 16.32 1.16 -7.79
CA GLU A 64 15.96 2.60 -7.69
C GLU A 64 14.77 2.88 -6.76
N ARG A 65 13.89 1.88 -6.56
CA ARG A 65 12.70 1.94 -5.69
C ARG A 65 12.91 1.30 -4.32
N ALA A 66 14.02 0.61 -4.07
CA ALA A 66 14.40 0.01 -2.79
C ALA A 66 14.89 1.06 -1.79
N LYS A 67 14.40 2.30 -1.89
CA LYS A 67 14.64 3.36 -0.93
C LYS A 67 13.60 3.24 0.19
N PRO A 68 13.98 3.50 1.46
CA PRO A 68 13.04 3.49 2.57
C PRO A 68 11.89 4.49 2.41
N PHE A 69 12.15 5.59 1.70
CA PHE A 69 11.16 6.62 1.36
C PHE A 69 11.05 6.78 -0.15
N VAL A 70 9.84 6.98 -0.63
CA VAL A 70 9.49 7.18 -2.04
C VAL A 70 8.67 8.44 -2.22
N HIS A 71 8.80 9.07 -3.39
CA HIS A 71 8.04 10.26 -3.78
C HIS A 71 6.91 9.82 -4.72
N ILE A 72 5.69 9.76 -4.23
CA ILE A 72 4.51 9.33 -5.00
C ILE A 72 3.36 10.32 -4.82
N THR A 73 2.39 10.29 -5.73
CA THR A 73 1.16 11.10 -5.62
C THR A 73 0.21 10.54 -4.55
N ALA A 74 -0.75 11.34 -4.10
CA ALA A 74 -1.80 10.87 -3.20
C ALA A 74 -2.66 9.76 -3.83
N GLU A 75 -2.85 9.80 -5.16
CA GLU A 75 -3.59 8.77 -5.91
C GLU A 75 -2.88 7.41 -5.83
N GLU A 76 -1.58 7.37 -6.11
CA GLU A 76 -0.75 6.15 -6.03
C GLU A 76 -0.62 5.58 -4.60
N LEU A 77 -0.88 6.39 -3.56
CA LEU A 77 -0.81 5.95 -2.17
C LEU A 77 -2.11 5.30 -1.69
N VAL A 78 -3.25 5.81 -2.13
CA VAL A 78 -4.57 5.48 -1.58
C VAL A 78 -5.31 4.43 -2.44
N PHE A 79 -4.98 4.31 -3.72
CA PHE A 79 -5.62 3.43 -4.70
C PHE A 79 -4.61 2.51 -5.40
#